data_AF-A0AAN7N663-F1
#
_entry.id   AF-A0AAN7N663-F1
#
_cell.length_a   1.000
_cell.length_b   1.000
_cell.length_c   1.000
_cell.angle_alpha   90.00
_cell.angle_beta   90.00
_cell.angle_gamma   90.00
#
_symmetry.space_group_name_H-M   'P 1'
#
loop_
_entity.id
_entity.type
_entity.pdbx_description
1 polymer ?
#
loop_
_entity_poly.entity_id
_entity_poly.type
_entity_poly.pdbx_seq_one_letter_code
_entity_poly.pdbx_strand_id
1 'polypeptide(L)'
;MAKDLFLRPHLCPTIEKLKSSEFAQIWASASRYLSQQLALYQAVRIPGLGTFAVVRERVASKEKDLVVVERPVFHLANDIVRDHDLQYGCIDVPGHQHFEQLPYAQMAADNAVSESTVQLCVERTMRLFRVCLENRKDVALVWRDVGMLIVQGKDVKMRFYTDFLRRLNGTDEMLQAVLEVGLSFSQHHSWFF
;
A
#
# COMPACT_ATOMS: atom_id res chain seq x y z
N MET A 1 3.26 -21.59 21.10
CA MET A 1 3.91 -22.46 20.11
C MET A 1 3.23 -22.24 18.77
N ALA A 2 3.86 -21.52 17.85
CA ALA A 2 3.32 -21.23 16.52
C ALA A 2 4.45 -21.41 15.50
N LYS A 3 4.65 -22.65 15.10
CA LYS A 3 5.35 -23.07 13.88
C LYS A 3 4.34 -23.98 13.16
N ASP A 4 4.31 -23.92 11.84
CA ASP A 4 3.46 -24.71 10.93
C ASP A 4 2.12 -24.11 10.48
N LEU A 5 2.17 -22.93 9.85
CA LEU A 5 1.16 -22.54 8.85
C LEU A 5 1.69 -22.49 7.42
N PHE A 6 2.88 -23.02 7.18
CA PHE A 6 3.39 -23.22 5.82
C PHE A 6 3.51 -24.73 5.60
N LEU A 7 3.06 -25.21 4.42
CA LEU A 7 3.03 -26.60 3.90
C LEU A 7 1.66 -27.27 4.14
N ARG A 8 0.81 -27.68 3.16
CA ARG A 8 0.99 -28.23 1.78
C ARG A 8 -0.43 -28.60 1.21
N PRO A 9 -0.62 -29.20 0.00
CA PRO A 9 0.00 -28.95 -1.31
C PRO A 9 -0.96 -29.10 -2.52
N HIS A 10 -1.01 -28.17 -3.48
CA HIS A 10 -1.16 -28.53 -4.91
C HIS A 10 -0.47 -27.43 -5.73
N LEU A 11 0.63 -27.74 -6.46
CA LEU A 11 1.12 -27.13 -7.72
C LEU A 11 2.62 -27.43 -7.98
N CYS A 12 2.95 -27.48 -9.28
CA CYS A 12 4.09 -28.04 -10.02
C CYS A 12 5.56 -27.98 -9.49
N PRO A 13 6.45 -28.86 -10.00
CA PRO A 13 7.78 -29.12 -9.46
C PRO A 13 8.86 -28.24 -10.09
N THR A 14 8.98 -26.97 -9.67
CA THR A 14 10.26 -26.24 -9.59
C THR A 14 10.11 -25.05 -8.63
N ILE A 15 9.51 -25.30 -7.46
CA ILE A 15 9.34 -24.24 -6.46
C ILE A 15 10.63 -24.17 -5.64
N GLU A 16 11.52 -23.26 -6.02
CA GLU A 16 12.53 -22.78 -5.08
C GLU A 16 11.79 -22.23 -3.84
N LYS A 17 12.16 -22.76 -2.67
CA LYS A 17 11.66 -22.22 -1.41
C LYS A 17 12.39 -20.90 -1.16
N LEU A 18 11.75 -19.79 -1.53
CA LEU A 18 12.17 -18.45 -1.10
C LEU A 18 12.41 -18.44 0.42
N LYS A 19 13.58 -17.96 0.83
CA LYS A 19 13.92 -17.77 2.24
C LYS A 19 13.18 -16.55 2.78
N SER A 20 12.85 -16.56 4.07
CA SER A 20 12.19 -15.43 4.73
C SER A 20 13.00 -14.13 4.63
N SER A 21 14.34 -14.21 4.56
CA SER A 21 15.21 -13.06 4.38
C SER A 21 15.08 -12.42 2.99
N GLU A 22 15.04 -13.24 1.93
CA GLU A 22 14.88 -12.78 0.54
C GLU A 22 13.52 -12.09 0.37
N PHE A 23 12.46 -12.68 0.94
CA PHE A 23 11.13 -12.09 0.94
C PHE A 23 11.11 -10.70 1.60
N ALA A 24 11.71 -10.58 2.79
CA ALA A 24 11.76 -9.32 3.51
C ALA A 24 12.56 -8.24 2.75
N GLN A 25 13.64 -8.63 2.07
CA GLN A 25 14.47 -7.73 1.26
C GLN A 25 13.74 -7.25 0.00
N ILE A 26 13.10 -8.18 -0.74
CA ILE A 26 12.30 -7.85 -1.93
C ILE A 26 11.14 -6.91 -1.56
N TRP A 27 10.43 -7.20 -0.47
CA TRP A 27 9.33 -6.35 -0.02
C TRP A 27 9.80 -4.98 0.47
N ALA A 28 10.96 -4.90 1.13
CA ALA A 28 11.59 -3.63 1.47
C ALA A 28 11.99 -2.84 0.21
N SER A 29 12.48 -3.51 -0.83
CA SER A 29 12.79 -2.89 -2.12
C SER A 29 11.54 -2.34 -2.81
N ALA A 30 10.44 -3.10 -2.82
CA ALA A 30 9.14 -2.64 -3.34
C ALA A 30 8.64 -1.40 -2.59
N SER A 31 8.75 -1.41 -1.25
CA SER A 31 8.33 -0.28 -0.40
C SER A 31 9.15 0.98 -0.66
N ARG A 32 10.47 0.83 -0.80
CA ARG A 32 11.38 1.93 -1.16
C ARG A 32 11.04 2.51 -2.54
N TYR A 33 10.86 1.65 -3.54
CA TYR A 33 10.47 2.09 -4.88
C TYR A 33 9.15 2.87 -4.85
N LEU A 34 8.14 2.33 -4.15
CA LEU A 34 6.85 2.99 -3.96
C LEU A 34 7.03 4.39 -3.36
N SER A 35 7.79 4.51 -2.26
CA SER A 35 8.05 5.81 -1.63
C SER A 35 8.72 6.80 -2.59
N GLN A 36 9.65 6.34 -3.43
CA GLN A 36 10.37 7.18 -4.38
C GLN A 36 9.46 7.68 -5.50
N GLN A 37 8.64 6.81 -6.09
CA GLN A 37 7.71 7.19 -7.15
C GLN A 37 6.65 8.17 -6.66
N LEU A 38 6.10 7.96 -5.46
CA LEU A 38 5.12 8.89 -4.89
C LEU A 38 5.73 10.28 -4.63
N ALA A 39 6.99 10.38 -4.24
CA ALA A 39 7.69 11.66 -4.12
C ALA A 39 7.92 12.36 -5.47
N LEU A 40 7.89 11.61 -6.57
CA LEU A 40 7.94 12.11 -7.95
C LEU A 40 6.55 12.33 -8.56
N TYR A 41 5.48 12.24 -7.77
CA TYR A 41 4.09 12.32 -8.23
C TYR A 41 3.72 11.26 -9.27
N GLN A 42 4.45 10.14 -9.29
CA GLN A 42 4.14 9.00 -10.12
C GLN A 42 3.23 8.04 -9.36
N ALA A 43 2.04 7.77 -9.90
CA ALA A 43 1.18 6.76 -9.32
C ALA A 43 1.72 5.36 -9.61
N VAL A 44 1.66 4.49 -8.62
CA VAL A 44 2.20 3.12 -8.69
C VAL A 44 1.06 2.13 -8.52
N ARG A 45 0.91 1.23 -9.49
CA ARG A 45 0.01 0.07 -9.37
C ARG A 45 0.77 -1.09 -8.74
N ILE A 46 0.20 -1.62 -7.66
CA ILE A 46 0.64 -2.87 -7.04
C ILE A 46 -0.20 -4.00 -7.62
N PRO A 47 0.41 -4.95 -8.36
CA PRO A 47 -0.32 -6.06 -8.97
C PRO A 47 -1.13 -6.84 -7.93
N GLY A 48 -2.40 -7.11 -8.24
CA GLY A 48 -3.27 -7.89 -7.37
C GLY A 48 -3.69 -7.20 -6.07
N LEU A 49 -3.42 -5.89 -5.91
CA LEU A 49 -3.80 -5.11 -4.72
C LEU A 49 -4.56 -3.82 -5.06
N GLY A 50 -3.94 -2.89 -5.79
CA GLY A 50 -4.47 -1.54 -5.93
C GLY A 50 -3.43 -0.54 -6.42
N THR A 51 -3.76 0.74 -6.31
CA THR A 51 -2.92 1.84 -6.82
C THR A 51 -2.65 2.85 -5.73
N PHE A 52 -1.41 3.30 -5.62
CA PHE A 52 -1.01 4.45 -4.82
C PHE A 52 -0.80 5.67 -5.70
N ALA A 53 -1.16 6.85 -5.22
CA ALA A 53 -0.91 8.12 -5.89
C ALA A 53 -0.73 9.24 -4.88
N VAL A 54 -0.32 10.42 -5.34
CA VAL A 54 -0.34 11.67 -4.56
C VAL A 54 -1.27 12.64 -5.27
N VAL A 55 -2.22 13.20 -4.51
CA VAL A 55 -3.15 14.22 -4.98
C VAL A 55 -2.75 15.55 -4.35
N ARG A 56 -2.54 16.55 -5.21
CA ARG A 56 -2.27 17.92 -4.79
C ARG A 56 -3.59 18.66 -4.61
N GLU A 57 -3.83 19.18 -3.41
CA GLU A 57 -5.10 19.83 -3.07
C GLU A 57 -4.89 21.06 -2.20
N ARG A 58 -5.83 22.02 -2.28
CA ARG A 58 -5.85 23.22 -1.45
C ARG A 58 -6.79 22.99 -0.29
N VAL A 59 -6.28 23.11 0.93
CA VAL A 59 -7.02 22.84 2.16
C VAL A 59 -6.85 24.00 3.13
N ALA A 60 -7.84 24.23 3.98
CA ALA A 60 -7.71 25.24 5.02
C ALA A 60 -6.70 24.76 6.08
N SER A 61 -5.74 25.61 6.43
CA SER A 61 -4.91 25.40 7.60
C SER A 61 -5.66 25.81 8.87
N LYS A 62 -5.08 25.51 10.04
CA LYS A 62 -5.60 25.96 11.35
C LYS A 62 -5.74 27.48 11.43
N GLU A 63 -4.91 28.22 10.70
CA GLU A 63 -4.92 29.68 10.64
C GLU A 63 -5.97 30.23 9.64
N LYS A 64 -6.76 29.33 9.03
CA LYS A 64 -7.80 29.58 8.02
C LYS A 64 -7.29 30.08 6.67
N ASP A 65 -5.97 30.14 6.48
CA ASP A 65 -5.37 30.34 5.18
C ASP A 65 -5.39 29.04 4.37
N LEU A 66 -5.42 29.16 3.05
CA LEU A 66 -5.37 28.00 2.16
C LEU A 66 -3.93 27.56 1.92
N VAL A 67 -3.61 26.35 2.37
CA VAL A 67 -2.32 25.70 2.09
C VAL A 67 -2.48 24.62 1.03
N VAL A 68 -1.45 24.46 0.21
CA VAL A 68 -1.38 23.37 -0.76
C VAL A 68 -0.71 22.19 -0.09
N VAL A 69 -1.38 21.05 -0.03
CA VAL A 69 -0.87 19.81 0.55
C VAL A 69 -0.73 18.73 -0.52
N GLU A 70 0.24 17.85 -0.28
CA GLU A 70 0.48 16.66 -1.07
C GLU A 70 -0.10 15.47 -0.30
N ARG A 71 -1.34 15.09 -0.63
CA ARG A 71 -2.07 14.02 0.05
C ARG A 71 -1.83 12.69 -0.66
N PRO A 72 -1.14 11.73 -0.03
CA PRO A 72 -1.08 10.39 -0.58
C PRO A 72 -2.44 9.69 -0.47
N VAL A 73 -2.78 8.96 -1.51
CA VAL A 73 -4.00 8.15 -1.59
C VAL A 73 -3.63 6.73 -2.00
N PHE A 74 -4.39 5.79 -1.49
CA PHE A 74 -4.37 4.40 -1.95
C PHE A 74 -5.77 4.08 -2.39
N HIS A 75 -5.93 3.41 -3.54
CA HIS A 75 -7.18 2.84 -4.05
C HIS A 75 -7.04 1.34 -4.18
N LEU A 76 -7.79 0.62 -3.35
CA LEU A 76 -7.93 -0.82 -3.44
C LEU A 76 -8.59 -1.18 -4.78
N ALA A 77 -8.11 -2.25 -5.42
CA ALA A 77 -8.67 -2.69 -6.69
C ALA A 77 -10.13 -3.15 -6.52
N ASN A 78 -11.00 -2.72 -7.45
CA ASN A 78 -12.45 -2.94 -7.37
C ASN A 78 -12.86 -4.41 -7.39
N ASP A 79 -12.05 -5.28 -8.00
CA ASP A 79 -12.25 -6.73 -7.96
C ASP A 79 -12.13 -7.25 -6.52
N ILE A 80 -11.09 -6.83 -5.78
CA ILE A 80 -10.91 -7.22 -4.36
C ILE A 80 -12.07 -6.72 -3.50
N VAL A 81 -12.50 -5.47 -3.71
CA VAL A 81 -13.62 -4.88 -2.96
C VAL A 81 -14.89 -5.70 -3.16
N ARG A 82 -15.24 -5.99 -4.42
CA ARG A 82 -16.46 -6.72 -4.79
C ARG A 82 -16.39 -8.19 -4.38
N ASP A 83 -15.29 -8.87 -4.67
CA ASP A 83 -15.16 -10.32 -4.49
C ASP A 83 -15.12 -10.70 -3.00
N HIS A 84 -14.77 -9.75 -2.12
CA HIS A 84 -14.74 -9.96 -0.67
C HIS A 84 -15.77 -9.13 0.12
N ASP A 85 -16.67 -8.39 -0.55
CA ASP A 85 -17.69 -7.54 0.07
C ASP A 85 -17.09 -6.59 1.12
N LEU A 86 -16.05 -5.85 0.71
CA LEU A 86 -15.33 -4.91 1.57
C LEU A 86 -16.00 -3.54 1.57
N GLN A 87 -16.02 -2.91 2.74
CA GLN A 87 -16.46 -1.53 2.91
C GLN A 87 -15.26 -0.61 2.67
N TYR A 88 -15.19 -0.11 1.45
CA TYR A 88 -14.11 0.77 1.03
C TYR A 88 -14.67 2.01 0.32
N GLY A 89 -14.48 3.17 0.94
CA GLY A 89 -14.82 4.44 0.34
C GLY A 89 -13.92 4.67 -0.87
N CYS A 90 -14.50 4.66 -2.07
CA CYS A 90 -13.77 5.01 -3.28
C CYS A 90 -13.32 6.46 -3.15
N ILE A 91 -12.01 6.66 -3.13
CA ILE A 91 -11.41 7.96 -3.39
C ILE A 91 -11.08 7.90 -4.88
N ASP A 92 -11.46 8.89 -5.67
CA ASP A 92 -11.00 8.95 -7.06
C ASP A 92 -9.51 9.30 -7.05
N VAL A 93 -8.68 8.70 -7.93
CA VAL A 93 -7.36 9.29 -8.26
C VAL A 93 -7.66 10.21 -9.44
N PRO A 94 -7.91 11.50 -9.27
CA PRO A 94 -8.09 12.37 -10.42
C PRO A 94 -6.73 12.54 -11.10
N GLY A 95 -6.73 12.62 -12.43
CA GLY A 95 -5.58 13.12 -13.19
C GLY A 95 -4.44 12.15 -13.50
N HIS A 96 -4.54 10.86 -13.15
CA HIS A 96 -3.51 9.88 -13.52
C HIS A 96 -3.94 9.05 -14.74
N GLN A 97 -3.34 9.32 -15.89
CA GLN A 97 -3.53 8.56 -17.13
C GLN A 97 -2.58 7.34 -17.22
N HIS A 98 -1.48 7.36 -16.47
CA HIS A 98 -0.47 6.32 -16.43
C HIS A 98 -0.20 5.87 -15.00
N PHE A 99 0.14 4.59 -14.84
CA PHE A 99 0.51 3.99 -13.55
C PHE A 99 1.79 3.17 -13.72
N GLU A 100 2.81 3.56 -12.99
CA GLU A 100 4.07 2.82 -12.89
C GLU A 100 3.82 1.43 -12.32
N GLN A 101 4.56 0.44 -12.82
CA GLN A 101 4.55 -0.92 -12.28
C GLN A 101 5.77 -1.13 -11.39
N LEU A 102 5.73 -2.15 -10.54
CA LEU A 102 6.92 -2.57 -9.80
C LEU A 102 8.05 -2.97 -10.77
N PRO A 103 9.25 -2.41 -10.66
CA PRO A 103 10.33 -2.66 -11.61
C PRO A 103 11.06 -3.95 -11.23
N TYR A 104 10.49 -5.09 -11.57
CA TYR A 104 10.99 -6.40 -11.12
C TYR A 104 12.46 -6.64 -11.49
N ALA A 105 12.90 -6.26 -12.69
CA ALA A 105 14.30 -6.35 -13.10
C ALA A 105 15.24 -5.53 -12.18
N GLN A 106 14.88 -4.29 -11.86
CA GLN A 106 15.67 -3.44 -10.95
C GLN A 106 15.66 -4.00 -9.52
N MET A 107 14.50 -4.42 -9.02
CA MET A 107 14.39 -5.03 -7.70
C MET A 107 15.20 -6.32 -7.61
N ALA A 108 15.25 -7.12 -8.68
CA ALA A 108 16.03 -8.35 -8.73
C ALA A 108 17.53 -8.04 -8.64
N ALA A 109 18.00 -7.07 -9.42
CA ALA A 109 19.38 -6.60 -9.38
C ALA A 109 19.77 -6.07 -7.98
N ASP A 110 18.93 -5.22 -7.39
CA ASP A 110 19.18 -4.62 -6.06
C ASP A 110 19.27 -5.66 -4.93
N ASN A 111 18.65 -6.83 -5.09
CA ASN A 111 18.60 -7.88 -4.07
C ASN A 111 19.45 -9.10 -4.42
N ALA A 112 20.20 -9.06 -5.53
CA ALA A 112 21.01 -10.19 -6.02
C ALA A 112 20.21 -11.50 -6.17
N VAL A 113 18.97 -11.40 -6.68
CA VAL A 113 18.07 -12.53 -6.96
C VAL A 113 17.60 -12.50 -8.42
N SER A 114 16.89 -13.53 -8.86
CA SER A 114 16.27 -13.53 -10.20
C SER A 114 14.99 -12.67 -10.23
N GLU A 115 14.64 -12.17 -11.42
CA GLU A 115 13.35 -11.50 -11.65
C GLU A 115 12.17 -12.41 -11.32
N SER A 116 12.27 -13.70 -11.66
CA SER A 116 11.27 -14.71 -11.29
C SER A 116 11.08 -14.85 -9.78
N THR A 117 12.14 -14.65 -8.98
CA THR A 117 12.07 -14.67 -7.51
C THR A 117 11.30 -13.46 -7.00
N VAL A 118 11.52 -12.28 -7.58
CA VAL A 118 10.78 -11.05 -7.26
C VAL A 118 9.31 -11.20 -7.61
N GLN A 119 9.00 -11.65 -8.82
CA GLN A 119 7.62 -11.88 -9.26
C GLN A 119 6.91 -12.88 -8.33
N LEU A 120 7.53 -14.02 -8.06
CA LEU A 120 6.98 -15.05 -7.17
C LEU A 120 6.76 -14.52 -5.75
N CYS A 121 7.65 -13.64 -5.25
CA CYS A 121 7.48 -12.99 -3.97
C CYS A 121 6.20 -12.15 -3.94
N VAL A 122 6.00 -11.26 -4.93
CA VAL A 122 4.80 -10.41 -5.03
C VAL A 122 3.54 -11.27 -5.14
N GLU A 123 3.53 -12.25 -6.05
CA GLU A 123 2.39 -13.16 -6.26
C GLU A 123 2.02 -13.92 -4.99
N ARG A 124 3.01 -14.43 -4.25
CA ARG A 124 2.76 -15.13 -2.98
C ARG A 124 2.19 -14.23 -1.91
N THR A 125 2.71 -12.99 -1.78
CA THR A 125 2.16 -12.01 -0.83
C THR A 125 0.70 -11.72 -1.15
N MET A 126 0.38 -11.47 -2.42
CA MET A 126 -0.99 -11.14 -2.84
C MET A 126 -1.94 -12.32 -2.70
N ARG A 127 -1.47 -13.53 -3.03
CA ARG A 127 -2.24 -14.75 -2.79
C ARG A 127 -2.54 -14.95 -1.32
N LEU A 128 -1.55 -14.78 -0.44
CA LEU A 128 -1.74 -14.89 1.01
C LEU A 128 -2.71 -13.82 1.51
N PHE A 129 -2.58 -12.58 1.03
CA PHE A 129 -3.50 -11.50 1.36
C PHE A 129 -4.95 -11.87 1.00
N ARG A 130 -5.20 -12.34 -0.23
CA ARG A 130 -6.53 -12.81 -0.66
C ARG A 130 -7.05 -13.95 0.20
N VAL A 131 -6.23 -14.95 0.50
CA VAL A 131 -6.61 -16.06 1.40
C VAL A 131 -6.99 -15.54 2.80
N CYS A 132 -6.32 -14.51 3.32
CA CYS A 132 -6.73 -13.87 4.57
C CYS A 132 -8.11 -13.22 4.46
N LEU A 133 -8.39 -12.50 3.37
CA LEU A 133 -9.68 -11.86 3.11
C LEU A 133 -10.82 -12.89 2.99
N GLU A 134 -10.60 -13.96 2.23
CA GLU A 134 -11.56 -15.08 2.07
C GLU A 134 -11.94 -15.70 3.41
N ASN A 135 -10.94 -15.87 4.29
CA ASN A 135 -11.12 -16.43 5.62
C ASN A 135 -11.55 -15.40 6.67
N ARG A 136 -11.89 -14.16 6.29
CA ARG A 136 -12.27 -13.06 7.18
C ARG A 136 -11.25 -12.83 8.32
N LYS A 137 -9.97 -13.04 8.02
CA LYS A 137 -8.88 -12.77 8.96
C LYS A 137 -8.44 -11.33 8.85
N ASP A 138 -8.25 -10.70 10.01
CA ASP A 138 -7.60 -9.40 10.08
C ASP A 138 -6.20 -9.49 9.49
N VAL A 139 -5.90 -8.59 8.56
CA VAL A 139 -4.62 -8.57 7.82
C VAL A 139 -4.08 -7.16 7.72
N ALA A 140 -2.78 -7.04 7.93
CA ALA A 140 -2.04 -5.80 7.72
C ALA A 140 -0.95 -6.03 6.68
N LEU A 141 -0.93 -5.21 5.64
CA LEU A 141 0.14 -5.16 4.65
C LEU A 141 0.97 -3.89 4.86
N VAL A 142 2.20 -4.07 5.32
CA VAL A 142 3.10 -2.97 5.68
C VAL A 142 3.96 -2.58 4.49
N TRP A 143 3.93 -1.32 4.10
CA TRP A 143 4.83 -0.71 3.13
C TRP A 143 5.86 0.11 3.90
N ARG A 144 7.08 -0.44 4.05
CA ARG A 144 8.14 0.21 4.85
C ARG A 144 8.33 1.66 4.38
N ASP A 145 8.48 2.56 5.34
CA ASP A 145 8.66 4.00 5.13
C ASP A 145 7.50 4.74 4.44
N VAL A 146 6.40 4.05 4.09
CA VAL A 146 5.21 4.64 3.45
C VAL A 146 4.00 4.58 4.38
N GLY A 147 3.65 3.39 4.86
CA GLY A 147 2.44 3.18 5.65
C GLY A 147 2.00 1.72 5.73
N MET A 148 0.75 1.49 6.06
CA MET A 148 0.16 0.15 6.10
C MET A 148 -1.30 0.15 5.68
N LEU A 149 -1.67 -0.87 4.91
CA LEU A 149 -3.06 -1.21 4.63
C LEU A 149 -3.54 -2.18 5.70
N ILE A 150 -4.65 -1.86 6.35
CA ILE A 150 -5.27 -2.67 7.39
C ILE A 150 -6.65 -3.07 6.88
N VAL A 151 -6.95 -4.36 6.93
CA VAL A 151 -8.29 -4.89 6.70
C VAL A 151 -8.73 -5.61 7.97
N GLN A 152 -9.82 -5.14 8.57
CA GLN A 152 -10.41 -5.70 9.78
C GLN A 152 -11.89 -5.97 9.52
N GLY A 153 -12.29 -7.24 9.57
CA GLY A 153 -13.62 -7.65 9.11
C GLY A 153 -13.88 -7.27 7.64
N LYS A 154 -14.71 -6.24 7.41
CA LYS A 154 -14.98 -5.67 6.08
C LYS A 154 -14.33 -4.31 5.87
N ASP A 155 -13.85 -3.67 6.94
CA ASP A 155 -13.32 -2.32 6.90
C ASP A 155 -11.91 -2.32 6.35
N VAL A 156 -11.66 -1.43 5.39
CA VAL A 156 -10.35 -1.26 4.76
C VAL A 156 -9.83 0.14 5.08
N LYS A 157 -8.69 0.24 5.75
CA LYS A 157 -8.06 1.50 6.13
C LYS A 157 -6.61 1.52 5.64
N MET A 158 -6.25 2.52 4.83
CA MET A 158 -4.85 2.83 4.54
C MET A 158 -4.35 3.90 5.52
N ARG A 159 -3.26 3.62 6.23
CA ARG A 159 -2.60 4.56 7.14
C ARG A 159 -1.21 4.90 6.62
N PHE A 160 -0.97 6.15 6.28
CA PHE A 160 0.36 6.64 5.92
C PHE A 160 1.16 7.03 7.17
N TYR A 161 2.46 6.76 7.17
CA TYR A 161 3.32 7.13 8.28
C TYR A 161 3.57 8.64 8.31
N THR A 162 3.63 9.22 9.52
CA THR A 162 3.87 10.66 9.70
C THR A 162 5.18 11.11 9.05
N ASP A 163 6.23 10.29 9.14
CA ASP A 163 7.51 10.62 8.49
C ASP A 163 7.43 10.61 6.97
N PHE A 164 6.59 9.75 6.39
CA PHE A 164 6.30 9.78 4.94
C PHE A 164 5.57 11.05 4.55
N LEU A 165 4.51 11.40 5.29
CA LEU A 165 3.73 12.62 5.07
C LEU A 165 4.59 13.88 5.21
N ARG A 166 5.49 13.92 6.20
CA ARG A 166 6.45 15.00 6.40
C ARG A 166 7.40 15.14 5.22
N ARG A 167 7.93 14.04 4.69
CA ARG A 167 8.78 14.06 3.50
C ARG A 167 8.06 14.58 2.25
N LEU A 168 6.76 14.32 2.11
CA LEU A 168 5.95 14.84 1.00
C LEU A 168 5.63 16.34 1.15
N ASN A 169 5.30 16.79 2.36
CA ASN A 169 4.73 18.13 2.58
C ASN A 169 5.74 19.17 3.07
N GLY A 170 6.93 18.76 3.55
CA GLY A 170 8.06 19.63 3.87
C GLY A 170 7.91 20.48 5.14
N THR A 171 6.82 21.24 5.29
CA THR A 171 6.59 22.15 6.43
C THR A 171 5.65 21.56 7.48
N ASP A 172 5.79 21.98 8.74
CA ASP A 172 4.91 21.53 9.82
C ASP A 172 3.47 22.00 9.61
N GLU A 173 3.24 23.18 9.03
CA GLU A 173 1.90 23.67 8.71
C GLU A 173 1.20 22.76 7.69
N MET A 174 1.86 22.44 6.57
CA MET A 174 1.32 21.53 5.56
C MET A 174 1.13 20.11 6.11
N LEU A 175 2.04 19.64 6.97
CA LEU A 175 1.90 18.36 7.66
C LEU A 175 0.67 18.33 8.58
N GLN A 176 0.41 19.39 9.35
CA GLN A 176 -0.78 19.47 10.18
C GLN A 176 -2.05 19.49 9.31
N ALA A 177 -2.05 20.27 8.24
CA ALA A 177 -3.19 20.36 7.34
C ALA A 177 -3.51 19.01 6.67
N VAL A 178 -2.53 18.25 6.18
CA VAL A 178 -2.78 16.93 5.56
C VAL A 178 -3.27 15.89 6.57
N LEU A 179 -2.83 15.96 7.83
CA LEU A 179 -3.31 15.08 8.89
C LEU A 179 -4.79 15.36 9.23
N GLU A 180 -5.19 16.62 9.23
CA GLU A 180 -6.58 17.03 9.46
C GLU A 180 -7.52 16.59 8.34
N VAL A 181 -7.05 16.62 7.10
CA VAL A 181 -7.80 16.07 5.96
C VAL A 181 -8.06 14.57 6.14
N GLY A 182 -7.06 13.79 6.57
CA GLY A 182 -7.26 12.36 6.86
C GLY A 182 -8.30 12.12 7.97
N LEU A 183 -8.39 13.02 8.94
CA LEU A 183 -9.38 12.97 10.02
C LEU A 183 -10.77 13.40 9.57
N SER A 184 -10.91 14.39 8.68
CA SER A 184 -12.22 14.84 8.18
C SER A 184 -12.90 13.78 7.31
N PHE A 185 -12.14 13.04 6.50
CA PHE A 185 -12.67 11.88 5.75
C PHE A 185 -13.04 10.70 6.66
N SER A 186 -12.37 10.55 7.79
CA SER A 186 -12.73 9.56 8.82
C SER A 186 -14.02 9.92 9.57
N GLN A 187 -14.47 11.18 9.54
CA GLN A 187 -15.75 11.59 10.13
C GLN A 187 -16.95 11.34 9.21
N HIS A 188 -16.74 11.26 7.89
CA HIS A 188 -17.82 10.95 6.93
C HIS A 188 -18.11 9.45 6.78
N HIS A 189 -17.21 8.58 7.24
CA HIS A 189 -17.49 7.18 7.51
C HIS A 189 -17.10 6.89 8.95
N SER A 190 -18.05 7.10 9.86
CA SER A 190 -17.94 6.71 11.27
C SER A 190 -17.39 5.29 11.35
N TRP A 191 -16.22 5.07 11.98
CA TRP A 191 -15.89 4.00 12.95
C TRP A 191 -14.44 4.16 13.48
N PHE A 192 -14.36 4.03 14.82
CA PHE A 192 -13.31 4.40 15.79
C PHE A 192 -11.90 3.80 15.59
N PHE A 193 -10.99 4.32 16.45
CA PHE A 193 -9.55 4.05 16.64
C PHE A 193 -9.11 2.58 16.65
#